data_AF-A0A6A9K305-F1
#
_entry.id   AF-A0A6A9K305-F1
#
_cell.length_a   1.000
_cell.length_b   1.000
_cell.length_c   1.000
_cell.angle_alpha   90.00
_cell.angle_beta   90.00
_cell.angle_gamma   90.00
#
_symmetry.space_group_name_H-M   'P 1'
#
loop_
_entity.id
_entity.type
_entity.pdbx_description
1 polymer ?
#
loop_
_entity_poly.entity_id
_entity_poly.type
_entity_poly.pdbx_seq_one_letter_code
_entity_poly.pdbx_strand_id
1 'polypeptide(L)'
;MSKPAARLGDTNACPLPGHGSNPTVSGSPDVLINGLPALRFGDSSACGDAVAEGIGCILVNGQPIAFLGSATAHGGVIVSGSGDVLVGTQHTPAPFVAPTPMPGGFNCQLRLSAANGQPYSHLSYRAVLEDGSVRQGVTDSAGATQPIRTTTQMTIISIQLLPPAIAACCSRHDPAQGGGLTMPLSGVRTAPAKGQNVNTVPLSKDDKSRALTSGELAMAQSLFKDSIDYSRVKVHNEEYLPFGLQPDNTAMTPNGELYFNPDCYKDDFSISATDQHWFMHEMAHVWQYQLGYWVKLHGLLLHPGSLWGLLGDPYRYELKPGDKLQDFNMEQQGDILADYYCWTIGNPTRSTSGQAVANIGLHQSVLSDFLRNPNDKNLLP
;
A
#
# COMPACT_ATOMS: atom_id res chain seq x y z
N MET A 1 8.37 -34.63 -53.24
CA MET A 1 8.93 -33.92 -54.40
C MET A 1 8.01 -32.77 -54.73
N SER A 2 8.55 -31.61 -55.10
CA SER A 2 7.76 -30.46 -55.50
C SER A 2 7.23 -30.63 -56.93
N LYS A 3 6.04 -30.11 -57.21
CA LYS A 3 5.38 -30.14 -58.52
C LYS A 3 4.85 -28.75 -58.87
N PRO A 4 4.78 -28.36 -60.15
CA PRO A 4 4.10 -27.14 -60.58
C PRO A 4 2.69 -27.00 -60.00
N ALA A 5 2.37 -25.84 -59.42
CA ALA A 5 1.01 -25.55 -58.98
C ALA A 5 0.08 -25.34 -60.19
N ALA A 6 -1.10 -25.95 -60.17
CA ALA A 6 -2.07 -25.78 -61.26
C ALA A 6 -2.95 -24.54 -61.05
N ARG A 7 -3.43 -23.96 -62.15
CA ARG A 7 -4.18 -22.70 -62.19
C ARG A 7 -5.38 -22.79 -63.13
N LEU A 8 -6.26 -21.81 -63.06
CA LEU A 8 -7.31 -21.61 -64.06
C LEU A 8 -6.69 -21.43 -65.45
N GLY A 9 -7.19 -22.19 -66.42
CA GLY A 9 -6.69 -22.24 -67.79
C GLY A 9 -5.62 -23.32 -68.02
N ASP A 10 -5.03 -23.92 -66.98
CA ASP A 10 -4.18 -25.09 -67.14
C ASP A 10 -5.01 -26.29 -67.63
N THR A 11 -4.40 -27.19 -68.41
CA THR A 11 -5.14 -28.23 -69.12
C THR A 11 -5.16 -29.56 -68.38
N ASN A 12 -6.26 -30.31 -68.53
CA ASN A 12 -6.32 -31.72 -68.19
C ASN A 12 -6.10 -32.60 -69.44
N ALA A 13 -5.83 -33.88 -69.24
CA ALA A 13 -5.93 -34.92 -70.26
C ALA A 13 -7.07 -35.88 -69.85
N CYS A 14 -8.27 -35.65 -70.40
CA CYS A 14 -9.45 -36.44 -70.08
C CYS A 14 -9.50 -37.70 -70.97
N PRO A 15 -9.57 -38.92 -70.39
CA PRO A 15 -9.53 -40.16 -71.15
C PRO A 15 -10.90 -40.55 -71.75
N LEU A 16 -11.99 -39.83 -71.42
CA LEU A 16 -13.31 -40.14 -71.97
C LEU A 16 -13.34 -39.88 -73.48
N PRO A 17 -13.89 -40.82 -74.29
CA PRO A 17 -13.99 -40.64 -75.73
C PRO A 17 -14.67 -39.32 -76.10
N GLY A 18 -14.00 -38.52 -76.94
CA GLY A 18 -14.50 -37.23 -77.42
C GLY A 18 -14.19 -36.03 -76.52
N HIS A 19 -13.62 -36.20 -75.32
CA HIS A 19 -13.28 -35.09 -74.43
C HIS A 19 -11.89 -34.50 -74.71
N GLY A 20 -10.85 -35.32 -74.81
CA GLY A 20 -9.48 -34.85 -75.08
C GLY A 20 -8.91 -33.95 -73.99
N SER A 21 -8.07 -32.99 -74.39
CA SER A 21 -7.45 -32.03 -73.46
C SER A 21 -8.26 -30.74 -73.37
N ASN A 22 -8.64 -30.35 -72.15
CA ASN A 22 -9.49 -29.18 -71.92
C ASN A 22 -8.87 -28.26 -70.88
N PRO A 23 -9.00 -26.93 -71.03
CA PRO A 23 -8.60 -26.01 -69.98
C PRO A 23 -9.52 -26.13 -68.77
N THR A 24 -8.98 -25.86 -67.59
CA THR A 24 -9.75 -25.63 -66.36
C THR A 24 -10.56 -24.33 -66.49
N VAL A 25 -11.78 -24.35 -65.96
CA VAL A 25 -12.75 -23.24 -66.07
C VAL A 25 -13.21 -22.69 -64.72
N SER A 26 -12.79 -23.31 -63.61
CA SER A 26 -12.94 -22.75 -62.27
C SER A 26 -11.62 -22.78 -61.49
N GLY A 27 -11.54 -21.96 -60.45
CA GLY A 27 -10.38 -21.79 -59.60
C GLY A 27 -10.73 -20.98 -58.36
N SER A 28 -9.72 -20.66 -57.54
CA SER A 28 -9.86 -19.79 -56.38
C SER A 28 -10.38 -18.39 -56.75
N PRO A 29 -11.31 -17.80 -55.96
CA PRO A 29 -11.80 -16.45 -56.23
C PRO A 29 -10.78 -15.34 -55.93
N ASP A 30 -9.74 -15.62 -55.13
CA ASP A 30 -8.87 -14.60 -54.53
C ASP A 30 -7.40 -15.00 -54.38
N VAL A 31 -7.06 -16.29 -54.46
CA VAL A 31 -5.67 -16.76 -54.43
C VAL A 31 -5.16 -16.96 -55.84
N LEU A 32 -4.22 -16.11 -56.23
CA LEU A 32 -3.64 -16.10 -57.57
C LEU A 32 -2.22 -16.68 -57.57
N ILE A 33 -1.90 -17.48 -58.58
CA ILE A 33 -0.55 -17.98 -58.87
C ILE A 33 -0.19 -17.48 -60.27
N ASN A 34 0.89 -16.70 -60.37
CA ASN A 34 1.25 -15.94 -61.57
C ASN A 34 0.09 -15.11 -62.15
N GLY A 35 -0.76 -14.54 -61.29
CA GLY A 35 -1.90 -13.73 -61.70
C GLY A 35 -3.14 -14.50 -62.16
N LEU A 36 -3.10 -15.84 -62.17
CA LEU A 36 -4.25 -16.70 -62.49
C LEU A 36 -4.79 -17.37 -61.23
N PRO A 37 -6.12 -17.54 -61.09
CA PRO A 37 -6.72 -18.31 -59.99
C PRO A 37 -6.05 -19.66 -59.75
N ALA A 38 -5.66 -19.94 -58.50
CA ALA A 38 -5.11 -21.23 -58.12
C ALA A 38 -6.16 -22.32 -58.27
N LEU A 39 -5.78 -23.45 -58.87
CA LEU A 39 -6.65 -24.60 -59.04
C LEU A 39 -6.66 -25.45 -57.77
N ARG A 40 -7.82 -25.96 -57.38
CA ARG A 40 -8.04 -26.71 -56.13
C ARG A 40 -8.78 -28.00 -56.40
N PHE A 41 -8.79 -28.89 -55.41
CA PHE A 41 -9.69 -30.02 -55.38
C PHE A 41 -11.14 -29.57 -55.63
N GLY A 42 -11.82 -30.22 -56.57
CA GLY A 42 -13.19 -29.91 -56.98
C GLY A 42 -13.34 -28.87 -58.08
N ASP A 43 -12.28 -28.15 -58.45
CA ASP A 43 -12.34 -27.23 -59.59
C ASP A 43 -12.48 -27.99 -60.93
N SER A 44 -13.18 -27.39 -61.88
CA SER A 44 -13.68 -28.06 -63.09
C SER A 44 -12.92 -27.67 -64.35
N SER A 45 -12.98 -28.54 -65.35
CA SER A 45 -12.53 -28.31 -66.74
C SER A 45 -13.69 -28.10 -67.70
N ALA A 46 -13.39 -27.57 -68.89
CA ALA A 46 -14.40 -27.25 -69.89
C ALA A 46 -15.25 -28.47 -70.32
N CYS A 47 -14.74 -29.69 -70.16
CA CYS A 47 -15.47 -30.93 -70.43
C CYS A 47 -16.29 -31.47 -69.26
N GLY A 48 -16.36 -30.74 -68.14
CA GLY A 48 -17.07 -31.12 -66.91
C GLY A 48 -16.27 -32.01 -65.95
N ASP A 49 -15.05 -32.41 -66.31
CA ASP A 49 -14.16 -33.15 -65.41
C ASP A 49 -13.73 -32.27 -64.24
N ALA A 50 -13.55 -32.84 -63.04
CA ALA A 50 -13.18 -32.12 -61.83
C ALA A 50 -11.88 -32.65 -61.23
N VAL A 51 -11.07 -31.77 -60.64
CA VAL A 51 -9.86 -32.19 -59.91
C VAL A 51 -10.25 -33.06 -58.71
N ALA A 52 -9.69 -34.26 -58.64
CA ALA A 52 -9.98 -35.25 -57.62
C ALA A 52 -8.78 -35.47 -56.65
N GLU A 53 -7.65 -34.82 -56.88
CA GLU A 53 -6.46 -34.92 -56.02
C GLU A 53 -5.77 -33.57 -55.83
N GLY A 54 -5.41 -33.25 -54.59
CA GLY A 54 -4.62 -32.08 -54.25
C GLY A 54 -3.77 -32.31 -53.00
N ILE A 55 -2.89 -31.37 -52.67
CA ILE A 55 -1.99 -31.47 -51.51
C ILE A 55 -2.73 -31.00 -50.25
N GLY A 56 -3.15 -31.94 -49.39
CA GLY A 56 -3.97 -31.64 -48.21
C GLY A 56 -3.32 -30.74 -47.15
N CYS A 57 -1.98 -30.62 -47.13
CA CYS A 57 -1.27 -29.71 -46.22
C CYS A 57 -1.11 -28.27 -46.78
N ILE A 58 -1.52 -28.03 -48.04
CA ILE A 58 -1.54 -26.70 -48.65
C ILE A 58 -2.98 -26.42 -49.08
N LEU A 59 -3.69 -25.66 -48.25
CA LEU A 59 -5.09 -25.33 -48.48
C LEU A 59 -5.22 -23.95 -49.10
N VAL A 60 -5.97 -23.87 -50.20
CA VAL A 60 -6.40 -22.63 -50.83
C VAL A 60 -7.91 -22.53 -50.66
N ASN A 61 -8.37 -21.49 -49.94
CA ASN A 61 -9.77 -21.37 -49.50
C ASN A 61 -10.33 -22.63 -48.81
N GLY A 62 -9.50 -23.31 -48.01
CA GLY A 62 -9.88 -24.55 -47.32
C GLY A 62 -9.91 -25.81 -48.19
N GLN A 63 -9.62 -25.72 -49.49
CA GLN A 63 -9.52 -26.87 -50.39
C GLN A 63 -8.06 -27.21 -50.71
N PRO A 64 -7.68 -28.49 -50.80
CA PRO A 64 -6.34 -28.90 -51.23
C PRO A 64 -5.95 -28.29 -52.58
N ILE A 65 -4.75 -27.69 -52.67
CA ILE A 65 -4.24 -27.14 -53.93
C ILE A 65 -3.94 -28.24 -54.95
N ALA A 66 -4.30 -28.01 -56.20
CA ALA A 66 -4.00 -28.90 -57.32
C ALA A 66 -2.60 -28.61 -57.90
N PHE A 67 -2.03 -29.61 -58.56
CA PHE A 67 -0.68 -29.55 -59.11
C PHE A 67 -0.60 -30.33 -60.43
N LEU A 68 0.50 -30.16 -61.18
CA LEU A 68 0.75 -30.93 -62.39
C LEU A 68 0.82 -32.43 -62.07
N GLY A 69 -0.10 -33.18 -62.65
CA GLY A 69 -0.31 -34.61 -62.39
C GLY A 69 -1.36 -34.92 -61.32
N SER A 70 -2.09 -33.93 -60.78
CA SER A 70 -3.28 -34.17 -59.96
C SER A 70 -4.29 -35.02 -60.75
N ALA A 71 -4.79 -36.10 -60.15
CA ALA A 71 -5.87 -36.91 -60.72
C ALA A 71 -7.17 -36.10 -60.88
N THR A 72 -7.96 -36.47 -61.88
CA THR A 72 -9.29 -35.91 -62.15
C THR A 72 -10.39 -36.98 -62.06
N ALA A 73 -11.63 -36.56 -61.86
CA ALA A 73 -12.78 -37.43 -61.60
C ALA A 73 -13.11 -38.37 -62.79
N HIS A 74 -12.83 -37.94 -64.01
CA HIS A 74 -12.95 -38.78 -65.22
C HIS A 74 -11.78 -39.77 -65.38
N GLY A 75 -10.88 -39.89 -64.40
CA GLY A 75 -9.73 -40.79 -64.43
C GLY A 75 -8.53 -40.24 -65.22
N GLY A 76 -8.55 -38.96 -65.56
CA GLY A 76 -7.45 -38.24 -66.20
C GLY A 76 -6.50 -37.59 -65.20
N VAL A 77 -5.66 -36.69 -65.71
CA VAL A 77 -4.75 -35.88 -64.88
C VAL A 77 -4.65 -34.45 -65.40
N ILE A 78 -4.27 -33.51 -64.52
CA ILE A 78 -3.82 -32.17 -64.92
C ILE A 78 -2.44 -32.28 -65.56
N VAL A 79 -2.24 -31.70 -66.74
CA VAL A 79 -1.02 -31.86 -67.55
C VAL A 79 -0.22 -30.58 -67.75
N SER A 80 -0.72 -29.42 -67.31
CA SER A 80 0.04 -28.17 -67.25
C SER A 80 -0.07 -27.50 -65.87
N GLY A 81 0.82 -26.55 -65.61
CA GLY A 81 0.90 -25.83 -64.34
C GLY A 81 1.80 -24.60 -64.46
N SER A 82 2.02 -23.92 -63.33
CA SER A 82 2.96 -22.81 -63.19
C SER A 82 4.40 -23.19 -63.58
N GLY A 83 5.12 -22.27 -64.23
CA GLY A 83 6.52 -22.49 -64.61
C GLY A 83 7.52 -22.33 -63.45
N ASP A 84 7.13 -21.63 -62.38
CA ASP A 84 8.04 -21.17 -61.31
C ASP A 84 7.47 -21.32 -59.90
N VAL A 85 6.15 -21.53 -59.75
CA VAL A 85 5.52 -21.80 -58.45
C VAL A 85 5.35 -23.30 -58.27
N LEU A 86 6.12 -23.84 -57.33
CA LEU A 86 6.11 -25.25 -56.99
C LEU A 86 5.44 -25.49 -55.63
N VAL A 87 4.63 -26.54 -55.55
CA VAL A 87 3.94 -26.99 -54.33
C VAL A 87 4.40 -28.39 -53.95
N GLY A 88 4.40 -28.71 -52.67
CA GLY A 88 4.89 -30.00 -52.18
C GLY A 88 4.57 -30.26 -50.71
N THR A 89 4.96 -31.43 -50.22
CA THR A 89 4.63 -31.92 -48.87
C THR A 89 5.77 -31.82 -47.86
N GLN A 90 6.91 -31.27 -48.25
CA GLN A 90 8.11 -31.18 -47.41
C GLN A 90 8.57 -29.73 -47.32
N HIS A 91 8.91 -29.28 -46.12
CA HIS A 91 9.61 -28.03 -45.87
C HIS A 91 10.72 -28.28 -44.84
N THR A 92 11.81 -27.54 -44.95
CA THR A 92 12.84 -27.47 -43.92
C THR A 92 12.66 -26.14 -43.20
N PRO A 93 12.22 -26.13 -41.92
CA PRO A 93 12.14 -24.90 -41.15
C PRO A 93 13.50 -24.21 -41.11
N ALA A 94 13.53 -22.88 -41.23
CA ALA A 94 14.75 -22.13 -40.97
C ALA A 94 15.17 -22.35 -39.49
N PRO A 95 16.47 -22.47 -39.19
CA PRO A 95 16.94 -22.48 -37.81
C PRO A 95 16.45 -21.22 -37.09
N PHE A 96 15.69 -21.41 -36.01
CA PHE A 96 15.21 -20.33 -35.15
C PHE A 96 15.86 -20.44 -33.78
N VAL A 97 16.46 -19.34 -33.32
CA VAL A 97 16.92 -19.18 -31.94
C VAL A 97 16.00 -18.16 -31.30
N ALA A 98 15.25 -18.57 -30.27
CA ALA A 98 14.41 -17.64 -29.53
C ALA A 98 15.28 -16.55 -28.87
N PRO A 99 14.84 -15.27 -28.87
CA PRO A 99 15.52 -14.25 -28.09
C PRO A 99 15.50 -14.63 -26.60
N THR A 100 16.58 -14.30 -25.90
CA THR A 100 16.64 -14.46 -24.44
C THR A 100 15.53 -13.62 -23.79
N PRO A 101 14.73 -14.18 -22.86
CA PRO A 101 13.75 -13.40 -22.13
C PRO A 101 14.43 -12.21 -21.45
N MET A 102 13.86 -11.01 -21.57
CA MET A 102 14.33 -9.88 -20.75
C MET A 102 14.25 -10.28 -19.27
N PRO A 103 15.28 -10.03 -18.45
CA PRO A 103 15.19 -10.25 -17.02
C PRO A 103 14.00 -9.43 -16.51
N GLY A 104 12.94 -10.11 -16.05
CA GLY A 104 11.86 -9.43 -15.36
C GLY A 104 12.45 -8.70 -14.16
N GLY A 105 12.11 -7.41 -13.99
CA GLY A 105 12.60 -6.64 -12.85
C GLY A 105 12.24 -7.31 -11.53
N PHE A 106 13.07 -7.12 -10.51
CA PHE A 106 12.80 -7.55 -9.15
C PHE A 106 12.21 -6.38 -8.36
N ASN A 107 11.31 -6.65 -7.43
CA ASN A 107 10.76 -5.64 -6.54
C ASN A 107 10.57 -6.15 -5.11
N CYS A 108 10.48 -5.21 -4.18
CA CYS A 108 10.00 -5.42 -2.82
C CYS A 108 9.28 -4.15 -2.36
N GLN A 109 8.20 -4.30 -1.61
CA GLN A 109 7.58 -3.20 -0.89
C GLN A 109 7.67 -3.47 0.61
N LEU A 110 8.04 -2.46 1.39
CA LEU A 110 8.09 -2.55 2.84
C LEU A 110 6.90 -1.80 3.42
N ARG A 111 6.27 -2.37 4.45
CA ARG A 111 5.35 -1.62 5.32
C ARG A 111 6.04 -1.35 6.64
N LEU A 112 6.16 -0.07 6.98
CA LEU A 112 6.87 0.43 8.15
C LEU A 112 5.85 0.89 9.19
N SER A 113 5.91 0.28 10.37
CA SER A 113 5.05 0.63 11.50
C SER A 113 5.83 0.53 12.79
N ALA A 114 5.50 1.36 13.78
CA ALA A 114 5.97 1.22 15.15
C ALA A 114 5.55 -0.13 15.77
N ALA A 115 6.13 -0.48 16.92
CA ALA A 115 5.87 -1.74 17.61
C ALA A 115 4.39 -1.91 18.00
N ASN A 116 3.70 -0.80 18.30
CA ASN A 116 2.26 -0.75 18.57
C ASN A 116 1.37 -0.86 17.31
N GLY A 117 1.96 -1.10 16.13
CA GLY A 117 1.25 -1.25 14.86
C GLY A 117 0.93 0.06 14.15
N GLN A 118 1.28 1.22 14.72
CA GLN A 118 1.05 2.50 14.06
C GLN A 118 1.92 2.69 12.82
N PRO A 119 1.35 2.98 11.63
CA PRO A 119 2.14 3.18 10.43
C PRO A 119 2.99 4.45 10.51
N TYR A 120 4.23 4.36 10.01
CA TYR A 120 5.08 5.52 9.75
C TYR A 120 4.67 6.15 8.42
N SER A 121 3.58 6.91 8.41
CA SER A 121 2.97 7.48 7.21
C SER A 121 3.61 8.78 6.75
N HIS A 122 3.69 9.00 5.43
CA HIS A 122 4.13 10.26 4.82
C HIS A 122 5.56 10.71 5.20
N LEU A 123 6.43 9.77 5.55
CA LEU A 123 7.81 10.03 5.91
C LEU A 123 8.74 9.69 4.76
N SER A 124 9.71 10.58 4.52
CA SER A 124 10.79 10.33 3.58
C SER A 124 11.66 9.17 4.08
N TYR A 125 12.13 8.32 3.17
CA TYR A 125 13.00 7.20 3.53
C TYR A 125 14.19 7.04 2.59
N ARG A 126 15.25 6.38 3.10
CA ARG A 126 16.42 5.89 2.36
C ARG A 126 16.60 4.41 2.66
N ALA A 127 16.35 3.55 1.68
CA ALA A 127 16.65 2.12 1.75
C ALA A 127 18.02 1.84 1.13
N VAL A 128 18.92 1.19 1.86
CA VAL A 128 20.25 0.81 1.39
C VAL A 128 20.21 -0.67 1.01
N LEU A 129 20.77 -1.01 -0.15
CA LEU A 129 20.85 -2.37 -0.68
C LEU A 129 22.24 -2.97 -0.44
N GLU A 130 22.37 -4.29 -0.61
CA GLU A 130 23.64 -5.01 -0.41
C GLU A 130 24.78 -4.57 -1.33
N ASP A 131 24.47 -3.96 -2.48
CA ASP A 131 25.45 -3.38 -3.41
C ASP A 131 25.86 -1.94 -3.02
N GLY A 132 25.35 -1.44 -1.88
CA GLY A 132 25.54 -0.07 -1.41
C GLY A 132 24.65 0.97 -2.11
N SER A 133 23.85 0.56 -3.11
CA SER A 133 22.95 1.48 -3.79
C SER A 133 21.79 1.89 -2.87
N VAL A 134 21.31 3.12 -3.06
CA VAL A 134 20.24 3.69 -2.22
C VAL A 134 18.97 3.86 -3.05
N ARG A 135 17.81 3.58 -2.45
CA ARG A 135 16.49 3.90 -2.98
C ARG A 135 15.77 4.83 -2.03
N GLN A 136 15.16 5.87 -2.58
CA GLN A 136 14.49 6.91 -1.81
C GLN A 136 13.03 6.99 -2.20
N GLY A 137 12.22 7.47 -1.28
CA GLY A 137 10.81 7.71 -1.51
C GLY A 137 10.14 8.27 -0.28
N VAL A 138 8.81 8.28 -0.29
CA VAL A 138 7.96 8.68 0.82
C VAL A 138 6.98 7.54 1.08
N THR A 139 6.74 7.23 2.35
CA THR A 139 5.72 6.24 2.71
C THR A 139 4.30 6.75 2.48
N ASP A 140 3.36 5.87 2.17
CA ASP A 140 1.94 6.20 2.06
C ASP A 140 1.24 6.31 3.43
N SER A 141 -0.07 6.50 3.45
CA SER A 141 -0.86 6.60 4.70
C SER A 141 -0.88 5.30 5.52
N ALA A 142 -0.56 4.16 4.92
CA ALA A 142 -0.43 2.88 5.59
C ALA A 142 1.03 2.56 5.98
N GLY A 143 1.95 3.51 5.81
CA GLY A 143 3.37 3.33 6.10
C GLY A 143 4.09 2.47 5.05
N ALA A 144 3.51 2.23 3.88
CA ALA A 144 4.13 1.44 2.84
C ALA A 144 5.07 2.29 1.97
N THR A 145 6.25 1.75 1.68
CA THR A 145 7.20 2.36 0.74
C THR A 145 6.66 2.28 -0.68
N GLN A 146 7.25 3.03 -1.61
CA GLN A 146 7.10 2.69 -3.02
C GLN A 146 7.81 1.35 -3.31
N PRO A 147 7.44 0.61 -4.38
CA PRO A 147 8.17 -0.60 -4.75
C PRO A 147 9.65 -0.29 -5.04
N ILE A 148 10.53 -0.87 -4.23
CA ILE A 148 11.98 -0.83 -4.38
C ILE A 148 12.34 -1.79 -5.51
N ARG A 149 12.70 -1.23 -6.68
CA ARG A 149 12.98 -2.00 -7.91
C ARG A 149 14.47 -2.22 -8.15
N THR A 150 14.83 -3.41 -8.60
CA THR A 150 16.19 -3.83 -8.93
C THR A 150 16.21 -4.68 -10.21
N THR A 151 17.38 -4.77 -10.86
CA THR A 151 17.57 -5.58 -12.08
C THR A 151 17.89 -7.04 -11.76
N THR A 152 18.48 -7.30 -10.61
CA THR A 152 18.72 -8.63 -10.03
C THR A 152 18.05 -8.73 -8.67
N GLN A 153 17.91 -9.95 -8.13
CA GLN A 153 17.55 -10.14 -6.73
C GLN A 153 18.61 -9.50 -5.84
N MET A 154 18.19 -8.67 -4.90
CA MET A 154 19.07 -7.95 -3.98
C MET A 154 18.51 -7.94 -2.56
N THR A 155 19.37 -8.03 -1.56
CA THR A 155 19.02 -7.81 -0.15
C THR A 155 18.92 -6.32 0.15
N ILE A 156 17.91 -5.93 0.92
CA ILE A 156 17.81 -4.59 1.52
C ILE A 156 18.43 -4.69 2.91
N ILE A 157 19.53 -3.98 3.14
CA ILE A 157 20.34 -4.10 4.36
C ILE A 157 19.90 -3.14 5.47
N SER A 158 19.35 -1.99 5.11
CA SER A 158 18.81 -1.04 6.08
C SER A 158 17.80 -0.11 5.44
N ILE A 159 16.96 0.47 6.28
CA ILE A 159 16.10 1.59 5.91
C ILE A 159 16.20 2.68 6.96
N GLN A 160 16.39 3.90 6.51
CA GLN A 160 16.42 5.10 7.32
C GLN A 160 15.17 5.91 7.02
N LEU A 161 14.32 6.13 8.03
CA LEU A 161 13.29 7.14 7.94
C LEU A 161 13.90 8.51 8.27
N LEU A 162 13.53 9.52 7.50
CA LEU A 162 14.01 10.88 7.64
C LEU A 162 12.91 11.75 8.28
N PRO A 163 13.30 12.74 9.10
CA PRO A 163 12.33 13.68 9.63
C PRO A 163 11.54 14.35 8.49
N PRO A 164 10.24 14.63 8.70
CA PRO A 164 9.48 15.43 7.76
C PRO A 164 10.14 16.80 7.63
N ALA A 165 10.11 17.37 6.42
CA ALA A 165 10.59 18.74 6.19
C ALA A 165 9.57 19.73 6.79
N ILE A 166 9.54 19.83 8.11
CA ILE A 166 8.81 20.87 8.82
C ILE A 166 9.78 21.98 9.17
N ALA A 167 9.41 23.22 8.81
CA ALA A 167 10.01 24.40 9.42
C ALA A 167 9.74 24.29 10.92
N ALA A 168 10.81 24.27 11.71
CA ALA A 168 10.79 24.15 13.17
C ALA A 168 9.67 24.99 13.80
N CYS A 169 8.94 24.42 14.76
CA CYS A 169 8.08 25.20 15.62
C CYS A 169 8.26 24.78 17.07
N CYS A 170 8.48 25.78 17.92
CA CYS A 170 8.73 25.72 19.37
C CYS A 170 10.15 25.26 19.80
N SER A 171 11.16 26.02 19.30
CA SER A 171 12.52 26.30 19.83
C SER A 171 13.10 25.29 20.85
N ARG A 172 14.07 24.43 20.51
CA ARG A 172 15.48 24.76 20.22
C ARG A 172 16.14 23.56 19.51
N HIS A 173 15.66 23.19 18.33
CA HIS A 173 16.35 22.21 17.50
C HIS A 173 16.36 22.66 16.04
N ASP A 174 17.54 22.63 15.45
CA ASP A 174 17.70 22.72 14.00
C ASP A 174 17.21 21.38 13.41
N PRO A 175 16.11 21.35 12.63
CA PRO A 175 15.58 20.11 12.05
C PRO A 175 16.60 19.41 11.13
N ALA A 176 17.70 20.08 10.80
CA ALA A 176 18.84 19.52 10.09
C ALA A 176 19.73 18.55 10.91
N GLN A 177 19.57 18.43 12.24
CA GLN A 177 20.44 17.58 13.07
C GLN A 177 19.86 16.23 13.52
N GLY A 178 18.57 15.96 13.30
CA GLY A 178 18.00 14.64 13.55
C GLY A 178 18.47 13.64 12.49
N GLY A 179 19.47 12.80 12.82
CA GLY A 179 20.14 11.85 11.91
C GLY A 179 19.25 10.75 11.30
N GLY A 180 17.93 10.88 11.33
CA GLY A 180 16.95 9.88 10.87
C GLY A 180 16.92 8.63 11.75
N LEU A 181 15.82 7.89 11.69
CA LEU A 181 15.69 6.60 12.34
C LEU A 181 16.23 5.53 11.39
N THR A 182 17.48 5.10 11.60
CA THR A 182 18.10 4.03 10.81
C THR A 182 17.82 2.67 11.41
N MET A 183 17.32 1.74 10.59
CA MET A 183 16.90 0.41 11.02
C MET A 183 17.62 -0.64 10.15
N PRO A 184 18.44 -1.53 10.73
CA PRO A 184 19.00 -2.65 9.98
C PRO A 184 17.88 -3.65 9.63
N LEU A 185 17.96 -4.22 8.44
CA LEU A 185 17.01 -5.21 7.94
C LEU A 185 17.72 -6.54 7.74
N SER A 186 17.06 -7.63 8.14
CA SER A 186 17.52 -9.00 7.93
C SER A 186 16.46 -9.80 7.19
N GLY A 187 16.89 -10.60 6.20
CA GLY A 187 15.99 -11.48 5.42
C GLY A 187 15.14 -10.78 4.36
N VAL A 188 15.20 -9.46 4.23
CA VAL A 188 14.41 -8.69 3.25
C VAL A 188 15.13 -8.67 1.90
N ARG A 189 14.50 -9.22 0.86
CA ARG A 189 15.06 -9.29 -0.50
C ARG A 189 14.04 -8.89 -1.56
N THR A 190 14.51 -8.32 -2.67
CA THR A 190 13.68 -8.17 -3.86
C THR A 190 13.40 -9.52 -4.50
N ALA A 191 12.20 -9.68 -5.07
CA ALA A 191 11.75 -10.92 -5.71
C ALA A 191 11.25 -10.61 -7.13
N PRO A 192 11.22 -11.60 -8.05
CA PRO A 192 10.74 -11.38 -9.41
C PRO A 192 9.36 -10.71 -9.38
N ALA A 193 9.15 -9.67 -10.20
CA ALA A 193 7.92 -8.86 -10.22
C ALA A 193 6.69 -9.61 -10.81
N LYS A 194 6.34 -10.77 -10.26
CA LYS A 194 5.09 -11.49 -10.47
C LYS A 194 4.18 -11.22 -9.27
N GLY A 195 3.47 -10.09 -9.28
CA GLY A 195 2.60 -9.65 -8.18
C GLY A 195 3.28 -8.75 -7.14
N GLN A 196 2.48 -8.15 -6.25
CA GLN A 196 2.95 -7.28 -5.17
C GLN A 196 3.60 -8.14 -4.07
N ASN A 197 4.93 -8.25 -4.06
CA ASN A 197 5.67 -8.83 -2.94
C ASN A 197 5.76 -7.78 -1.82
N VAL A 198 4.75 -7.74 -0.95
CA VAL A 198 4.73 -6.89 0.24
C VAL A 198 5.35 -7.66 1.40
N ASN A 199 6.60 -7.33 1.74
CA ASN A 199 7.20 -7.80 2.98
C ASN A 199 6.78 -6.82 4.09
N THR A 200 5.99 -7.31 5.03
CA THR A 200 5.72 -6.52 6.25
C THR A 200 6.94 -6.66 7.14
N VAL A 201 7.63 -5.56 7.40
CA VAL A 201 8.73 -5.52 8.35
C VAL A 201 8.18 -4.85 9.60
N PRO A 202 7.71 -5.60 10.61
CA PRO A 202 7.32 -5.00 11.87
C PRO A 202 8.56 -4.36 12.49
N LEU A 203 8.50 -3.06 12.78
CA LEU A 203 9.59 -2.37 13.45
C LEU A 203 9.35 -2.52 14.94
N SER A 204 10.02 -3.50 15.53
CA SER A 204 10.14 -3.57 16.98
C SER A 204 11.24 -2.61 17.40
N LYS A 205 10.88 -1.40 17.83
CA LYS A 205 11.70 -0.70 18.83
C LYS A 205 11.59 -1.52 20.12
N ASP A 206 12.64 -1.60 20.93
CA ASP A 206 12.54 -2.25 22.24
C ASP A 206 11.38 -1.61 23.01
N ASP A 207 10.33 -2.39 23.28
CA ASP A 207 9.13 -1.94 24.00
C ASP A 207 9.51 -1.72 25.47
N LYS A 208 10.06 -0.54 25.76
CA LYS A 208 10.36 -0.07 27.12
C LYS A 208 9.09 0.46 27.76
N SER A 209 8.06 -0.38 27.81
CA SER A 209 6.80 -0.06 28.48
C SER A 209 6.57 -0.89 29.72
N ARG A 210 5.71 -0.38 30.59
CA ARG A 210 5.23 -1.07 31.78
C ARG A 210 3.73 -0.86 31.96
N ALA A 211 3.11 -1.75 32.73
CA ALA A 211 1.78 -1.51 33.27
C ALA A 211 1.82 -0.36 34.31
N LEU A 212 0.64 0.16 34.65
CA LEU A 212 0.48 1.09 35.76
C LEU A 212 1.01 0.49 37.06
N THR A 213 1.70 1.28 37.87
CA THR A 213 2.03 0.87 39.23
C THR A 213 0.76 0.82 40.10
N SER A 214 0.83 0.18 41.27
CA SER A 214 -0.30 0.18 42.22
C SER A 214 -0.70 1.59 42.65
N GLY A 215 0.26 2.50 42.77
CA GLY A 215 0.02 3.90 43.11
C GLY A 215 -0.71 4.63 41.99
N GLU A 216 -0.20 4.56 40.77
CA GLU A 216 -0.82 5.16 39.57
C GLU A 216 -2.22 4.62 39.30
N LEU A 217 -2.40 3.30 39.46
CA LEU A 217 -3.71 2.66 39.33
C LEU A 217 -4.69 3.22 40.36
N ALA A 218 -4.27 3.38 41.62
CA ALA A 218 -5.10 3.95 42.68
C ALA A 218 -5.46 5.41 42.39
N MET A 219 -4.52 6.22 41.89
CA MET A 219 -4.79 7.61 41.47
C MET A 219 -5.87 7.65 40.39
N ALA A 220 -5.68 6.88 39.31
CA ALA A 220 -6.58 6.91 38.18
C ALA A 220 -7.97 6.33 38.52
N GLN A 221 -8.04 5.27 39.32
CA GLN A 221 -9.31 4.70 39.79
C GLN A 221 -10.07 5.64 40.72
N SER A 222 -9.39 6.49 41.48
CA SER A 222 -10.04 7.46 42.37
C SER A 222 -10.91 8.48 41.62
N LEU A 223 -10.53 8.80 40.37
CA LEU A 223 -11.21 9.79 39.55
C LEU A 223 -12.07 9.16 38.45
N PHE A 224 -11.49 8.25 37.66
CA PHE A 224 -12.13 7.67 36.47
C PHE A 224 -12.94 6.39 36.79
N LYS A 225 -12.82 5.84 38.00
CA LYS A 225 -13.57 4.68 38.47
C LYS A 225 -13.40 3.45 37.56
N ASP A 226 -14.46 3.02 36.88
CA ASP A 226 -14.52 1.88 35.98
C ASP A 226 -14.62 2.28 34.51
N SER A 227 -14.50 3.58 34.18
CA SER A 227 -14.63 4.08 32.80
C SER A 227 -13.40 3.86 31.93
N ILE A 228 -12.33 3.34 32.51
CA ILE A 228 -11.10 2.96 31.82
C ILE A 228 -10.83 1.48 32.09
N ASP A 229 -10.60 0.73 31.02
CA ASP A 229 -9.96 -0.58 31.11
C ASP A 229 -8.45 -0.40 31.32
N TYR A 230 -8.06 -0.33 32.60
CA TYR A 230 -6.67 -0.12 33.02
C TYR A 230 -5.72 -1.24 32.60
N SER A 231 -6.24 -2.44 32.33
CA SER A 231 -5.41 -3.58 31.88
C SER A 231 -4.79 -3.35 30.50
N ARG A 232 -5.36 -2.42 29.73
CA ARG A 232 -4.91 -2.02 28.40
C ARG A 232 -3.99 -0.81 28.40
N VAL A 233 -3.79 -0.17 29.56
CA VAL A 233 -2.99 1.05 29.69
C VAL A 233 -1.54 0.68 29.94
N LYS A 234 -0.65 1.24 29.11
CA LYS A 234 0.80 1.12 29.25
C LYS A 234 1.44 2.50 29.40
N VAL A 235 2.54 2.55 30.15
CA VAL A 235 3.41 3.71 30.28
C VAL A 235 4.72 3.41 29.57
N HIS A 236 5.06 4.22 28.58
CA HIS A 236 6.22 4.05 27.72
C HIS A 236 7.34 5.02 28.11
N ASN A 237 8.55 4.49 28.30
CA ASN A 237 9.79 5.25 28.41
C ASN A 237 10.36 5.52 27.01
N GLU A 238 9.60 6.26 26.22
CA GLU A 238 9.97 6.65 24.86
C GLU A 238 9.06 7.75 24.31
N GLU A 239 9.60 8.53 23.38
CA GLU A 239 8.83 9.44 22.54
C GLU A 239 7.90 8.66 21.59
N TYR A 240 6.66 9.12 21.49
CA TYR A 240 5.64 8.66 20.54
C TYR A 240 5.93 9.14 19.11
N LEU A 241 6.37 10.40 18.94
CA LEU A 241 6.76 10.92 17.63
C LEU A 241 8.23 10.60 17.35
N PRO A 242 8.56 9.94 16.23
CA PRO A 242 9.95 9.66 15.88
C PRO A 242 10.73 10.96 15.56
N PHE A 243 12.06 10.88 15.60
CA PHE A 243 13.02 11.95 15.22
C PHE A 243 13.13 13.15 16.17
N GLY A 244 12.79 13.02 17.45
CA GLY A 244 12.84 14.17 18.38
C GLY A 244 11.79 15.23 18.04
N LEU A 245 10.71 14.82 17.38
CA LEU A 245 9.59 15.69 17.03
C LEU A 245 8.62 15.87 18.21
N GLN A 246 8.72 15.03 19.24
CA GLN A 246 8.07 15.24 20.51
C GLN A 246 8.93 16.20 21.33
N PRO A 247 8.42 17.38 21.73
CA PRO A 247 9.19 18.28 22.57
C PRO A 247 9.63 17.60 23.88
N ASP A 248 10.82 17.95 24.37
CA ASP A 248 11.47 17.27 25.51
C ASP A 248 10.62 17.26 26.81
N ASN A 249 9.68 18.22 26.94
CA ASN A 249 8.76 18.36 28.07
C ASN A 249 7.30 18.02 27.72
N THR A 250 7.08 17.05 26.84
CA THR A 250 5.73 16.68 26.40
C THR A 250 5.51 15.18 26.59
N ALA A 251 4.35 14.84 27.11
CA ALA A 251 3.83 13.49 27.09
C ALA A 251 2.73 13.42 26.02
N MET A 252 2.50 12.24 25.47
CA MET A 252 1.46 12.03 24.47
C MET A 252 0.66 10.78 24.79
N THR A 253 -0.67 10.89 24.66
CA THR A 253 -1.60 9.77 24.89
C THR A 253 -2.52 9.54 23.70
N PRO A 254 -2.02 9.00 22.58
CA PRO A 254 -2.72 9.07 21.30
C PRO A 254 -3.54 7.81 20.97
N ASN A 255 -3.31 6.70 21.69
CA ASN A 255 -3.88 5.39 21.44
C ASN A 255 -4.36 4.70 22.74
N GLY A 256 -4.54 5.47 23.82
CA GLY A 256 -4.91 4.94 25.14
C GLY A 256 -3.73 4.42 25.98
N GLU A 257 -2.50 4.64 25.52
CA GLU A 257 -1.25 4.40 26.25
C GLU A 257 -0.49 5.73 26.39
N LEU A 258 0.34 5.85 27.42
CA LEU A 258 1.06 7.08 27.76
C LEU A 258 2.51 7.00 27.30
N TYR A 259 2.99 8.02 26.58
CA TYR A 259 4.35 8.09 26.05
C TYR A 259 5.08 9.29 26.63
N PHE A 260 6.01 9.03 27.53
CA PHE A 260 6.84 10.06 28.17
C PHE A 260 8.22 10.10 27.51
N ASN A 261 8.71 11.32 27.25
CA ASN A 261 10.11 11.51 26.90
C ASN A 261 11.00 10.85 27.98
N PRO A 262 12.06 10.10 27.61
CA PRO A 262 12.93 9.43 28.57
C PRO A 262 13.50 10.32 29.69
N ASP A 263 13.71 11.61 29.43
CA ASP A 263 14.20 12.56 30.42
C ASP A 263 13.13 12.91 31.48
N CYS A 264 11.85 12.76 31.13
CA CYS A 264 10.70 13.04 31.99
C CYS A 264 10.06 11.77 32.58
N TYR A 265 10.33 10.59 32.02
CA TYR A 265 9.79 9.31 32.48
C TYR A 265 10.11 9.05 33.95
N LYS A 266 9.13 8.49 34.68
CA LYS A 266 9.27 8.04 36.07
C LYS A 266 8.89 6.56 36.19
N ASP A 267 9.61 5.85 37.04
CA ASP A 267 9.25 4.48 37.41
C ASP A 267 7.90 4.41 38.13
N ASP A 268 7.52 5.48 38.83
CA ASP A 268 6.19 5.65 39.44
C ASP A 268 5.83 7.15 39.55
N PHE A 269 4.84 7.59 38.78
CA PHE A 269 4.36 8.97 38.77
C PHE A 269 3.53 9.34 40.00
N SER A 270 3.11 8.36 40.81
CA SER A 270 2.32 8.61 42.02
C SER A 270 3.13 9.15 43.20
N ILE A 271 4.46 9.13 43.14
CA ILE A 271 5.33 9.48 44.26
C ILE A 271 5.45 11.00 44.44
N SER A 272 5.58 11.75 43.35
CA SER A 272 5.89 13.19 43.38
C SER A 272 4.66 14.03 43.07
N ALA A 273 4.41 15.05 43.90
CA ALA A 273 3.28 15.95 43.73
C ALA A 273 3.22 16.64 42.36
N THR A 274 4.38 16.93 41.74
CA THR A 274 4.43 17.53 40.40
C THR A 274 4.06 16.52 39.32
N ASP A 275 4.50 15.27 39.48
CA ASP A 275 4.33 14.20 38.49
C ASP A 275 2.90 13.65 38.49
N GLN A 276 2.24 13.66 39.66
CA GLN A 276 0.84 13.26 39.82
C GLN A 276 -0.12 14.07 38.94
N HIS A 277 0.07 15.40 38.87
CA HIS A 277 -0.79 16.27 38.05
C HIS A 277 -0.66 15.90 36.58
N TRP A 278 0.58 15.87 36.08
CA TRP A 278 0.86 15.55 34.68
C TRP A 278 0.36 14.15 34.30
N PHE A 279 0.58 13.16 35.15
CA PHE A 279 0.08 11.81 34.91
C PHE A 279 -1.46 11.77 34.83
N MET A 280 -2.16 12.49 35.70
CA MET A 280 -3.62 12.54 35.69
C MET A 280 -4.19 13.30 34.49
N HIS A 281 -3.47 14.31 33.98
CA HIS A 281 -3.78 14.97 32.71
C HIS A 281 -3.75 13.96 31.56
N GLU A 282 -2.66 13.21 31.43
CA GLU A 282 -2.52 12.20 30.38
C GLU A 282 -3.56 11.07 30.52
N MET A 283 -3.93 10.68 31.74
CA MET A 283 -5.01 9.71 31.97
C MET A 283 -6.38 10.22 31.52
N ALA A 284 -6.62 11.54 31.49
CA ALA A 284 -7.84 12.09 30.91
C ALA A 284 -7.92 11.81 29.40
N HIS A 285 -6.79 11.82 28.69
CA HIS A 285 -6.74 11.45 27.29
C HIS A 285 -6.92 9.94 27.07
N VAL A 286 -6.42 9.10 27.98
CA VAL A 286 -6.74 7.65 27.96
C VAL A 286 -8.25 7.46 28.08
N TRP A 287 -8.89 8.16 29.02
CA TRP A 287 -10.33 8.13 29.23
C TRP A 287 -11.10 8.57 27.98
N GLN A 288 -10.76 9.73 27.40
CA GLN A 288 -11.35 10.23 26.16
C GLN A 288 -11.22 9.21 25.02
N TYR A 289 -10.03 8.64 24.85
CA TYR A 289 -9.76 7.63 23.83
C TYR A 289 -10.62 6.38 24.01
N GLN A 290 -10.72 5.84 25.22
CA GLN A 290 -11.48 4.62 25.48
C GLN A 290 -13.00 4.80 25.34
N LEU A 291 -13.52 6.03 25.55
CA LEU A 291 -14.90 6.36 25.23
C LEU A 291 -15.18 6.54 23.72
N GLY A 292 -14.12 6.58 22.91
CA GLY A 292 -14.18 6.65 21.44
C GLY A 292 -13.87 8.03 20.86
N TYR A 293 -13.33 8.96 21.65
CA TYR A 293 -12.92 10.28 21.16
C TYR A 293 -11.66 10.17 20.29
N TRP A 294 -11.67 10.83 19.12
CA TRP A 294 -10.52 10.85 18.20
C TRP A 294 -9.46 11.87 18.64
N VAL A 295 -8.70 11.53 19.69
CA VAL A 295 -7.61 12.34 20.27
C VAL A 295 -6.58 12.77 19.21
N LYS A 296 -6.22 11.87 18.28
CA LYS A 296 -5.22 12.14 17.21
C LYS A 296 -5.63 13.26 16.23
N LEU A 297 -6.93 13.37 15.90
CA LEU A 297 -7.42 14.37 14.94
C LEU A 297 -7.46 15.77 15.56
N HIS A 298 -7.76 15.85 16.87
CA HIS A 298 -7.95 17.12 17.56
C HIS A 298 -6.66 17.68 18.16
N GLY A 299 -5.69 16.85 18.55
CA GLY A 299 -4.32 17.33 18.84
C GLY A 299 -3.66 18.02 17.64
N LEU A 300 -3.98 17.57 16.41
CA LEU A 300 -3.55 18.22 15.15
C LEU A 300 -4.26 19.56 14.90
N LEU A 301 -5.48 19.74 15.40
CA LEU A 301 -6.30 20.96 15.28
C LEU A 301 -6.04 21.99 16.38
N LEU A 302 -5.20 21.68 17.37
CA LEU A 302 -4.75 22.58 18.44
C LEU A 302 -3.32 23.08 18.20
N HIS A 303 -2.68 22.70 17.09
CA HIS A 303 -1.36 23.20 16.71
C HIS A 303 -1.35 24.73 16.56
N PRO A 304 -0.27 25.44 16.91
CA PRO A 304 -0.15 26.89 16.76
C PRO A 304 -0.39 27.43 15.34
N GLY A 305 -0.29 26.56 14.32
CA GLY A 305 -0.58 26.88 12.91
C GLY A 305 -1.94 26.38 12.39
N SER A 306 -2.76 25.79 13.25
CA SER A 306 -4.13 25.35 12.94
C SER A 306 -5.16 26.41 13.35
N LEU A 307 -6.41 26.27 12.87
CA LEU A 307 -7.48 27.26 13.09
C LEU A 307 -7.68 27.62 14.57
N TRP A 308 -7.41 26.70 15.50
CA TRP A 308 -7.61 26.88 16.93
C TRP A 308 -6.38 27.39 17.68
N GLY A 309 -5.16 27.03 17.26
CA GLY A 309 -3.91 27.60 17.82
C GLY A 309 -3.69 29.08 17.48
N LEU A 310 -4.42 29.60 16.49
CA LEU A 310 -4.51 31.03 16.17
C LEU A 310 -5.53 31.80 17.03
N LEU A 311 -6.35 31.10 17.83
CA LEU A 311 -7.43 31.69 18.64
C LEU A 311 -7.08 31.85 20.13
N GLY A 312 -5.99 31.27 20.62
CA GLY A 312 -5.53 31.41 22.00
C GLY A 312 -4.67 30.25 22.52
N ASP A 313 -4.29 30.32 23.79
CA ASP A 313 -3.59 29.24 24.51
C ASP A 313 -4.57 28.09 24.77
N PRO A 314 -4.41 26.90 24.16
CA PRO A 314 -5.39 25.82 24.23
C PRO A 314 -5.55 25.22 25.63
N TYR A 315 -4.61 25.49 26.55
CA TYR A 315 -4.60 25.02 27.93
C TYR A 315 -5.23 26.02 28.91
N ARG A 316 -5.45 27.27 28.48
CA ARG A 316 -6.10 28.26 29.35
C ARG A 316 -7.60 28.02 29.37
N TYR A 317 -8.14 27.85 30.57
CA TYR A 317 -9.57 27.77 30.82
C TYR A 317 -9.97 28.74 31.93
N GLU A 318 -11.25 29.09 31.95
CA GLU A 318 -11.88 29.85 33.03
C GLU A 318 -13.17 29.11 33.37
N LEU A 319 -13.33 28.69 34.63
CA LEU A 319 -14.58 28.07 35.06
C LEU A 319 -15.58 29.15 35.46
N LYS A 320 -16.81 29.05 34.96
CA LYS A 320 -17.93 29.92 35.31
C LYS A 320 -19.09 29.11 35.89
N PRO A 321 -19.91 29.72 36.75
CA PRO A 321 -21.12 29.08 37.24
C PRO A 321 -22.04 28.69 36.07
N GLY A 322 -22.34 27.39 35.95
CA GLY A 322 -23.18 26.84 34.89
C GLY A 322 -22.42 26.03 33.84
N ASP A 323 -21.11 26.23 33.72
CA ASP A 323 -20.27 25.46 32.79
C ASP A 323 -20.30 23.96 33.11
N LYS A 324 -20.13 23.14 32.06
CA LYS A 324 -20.03 21.70 32.10
C LYS A 324 -18.73 21.22 31.46
N LEU A 325 -18.26 20.04 31.84
CA LEU A 325 -16.99 19.50 31.33
C LEU A 325 -16.93 19.45 29.80
N GLN A 326 -18.03 19.06 29.15
CA GLN A 326 -18.13 18.99 27.68
C GLN A 326 -18.08 20.36 26.97
N ASP A 327 -18.20 21.47 27.71
CA ASP A 327 -18.06 22.82 27.11
C ASP A 327 -16.60 23.19 26.85
N PHE A 328 -15.65 22.38 27.35
CA PHE A 328 -14.21 22.59 27.26
C PHE A 328 -13.56 21.66 26.21
N ASN A 329 -12.48 22.14 25.59
CA ASN A 329 -11.72 21.32 24.64
C ASN A 329 -10.97 20.19 25.36
N MET A 330 -10.41 19.24 24.60
CA MET A 330 -9.77 18.04 25.16
C MET A 330 -8.60 18.32 26.12
N GLU A 331 -7.79 19.35 25.88
CA GLU A 331 -6.64 19.72 26.72
C GLU A 331 -7.12 20.43 27.99
N GLN A 332 -8.09 21.32 27.86
CA GLN A 332 -8.74 21.96 29.01
C GLN A 332 -9.42 20.94 29.91
N GLN A 333 -10.11 19.94 29.34
CA GLN A 333 -10.67 18.83 30.12
C GLN A 333 -9.59 18.08 30.89
N GLY A 334 -8.42 17.84 30.26
CA GLY A 334 -7.26 17.23 30.90
C GLY A 334 -6.80 18.01 32.14
N ASP A 335 -6.56 19.31 31.98
CA ASP A 335 -6.14 20.16 33.09
C ASP A 335 -7.21 20.27 34.18
N ILE A 336 -8.50 20.44 33.83
CA ILE A 336 -9.61 20.54 34.80
C ILE A 336 -9.71 19.27 35.66
N LEU A 337 -9.57 18.09 35.04
CA LEU A 337 -9.62 16.80 35.74
C LEU A 337 -8.39 16.59 36.64
N ALA A 338 -7.19 16.92 36.14
CA ALA A 338 -5.95 16.84 36.90
C ALA A 338 -5.93 17.82 38.08
N ASP A 339 -6.36 19.07 37.86
CA ASP A 339 -6.48 20.10 38.88
C ASP A 339 -7.46 19.71 39.98
N TYR A 340 -8.62 19.16 39.60
CA TYR A 340 -9.60 18.65 40.56
C TYR A 340 -9.00 17.51 41.38
N TYR A 341 -8.34 16.54 40.75
CA TYR A 341 -7.68 15.44 41.47
C TYR A 341 -6.67 15.99 42.49
N CYS A 342 -5.73 16.83 42.06
CA CYS A 342 -4.72 17.41 42.94
C CYS A 342 -5.37 18.15 44.12
N TRP A 343 -6.45 18.90 43.87
CA TRP A 343 -7.20 19.55 44.94
C TRP A 343 -7.76 18.54 45.96
N THR A 344 -8.38 17.45 45.50
CA THR A 344 -9.02 16.46 46.38
C THR A 344 -8.05 15.74 47.31
N ILE A 345 -6.81 15.55 46.89
CA ILE A 345 -5.76 14.90 47.69
C ILE A 345 -4.88 15.89 48.46
N GLY A 346 -5.17 17.20 48.38
CA GLY A 346 -4.37 18.24 49.03
C GLY A 346 -3.01 18.51 48.38
N ASN A 347 -2.82 18.11 47.12
CA ASN A 347 -1.62 18.39 46.34
C ASN A 347 -1.66 19.86 45.84
N PRO A 348 -0.63 20.68 46.11
CA PRO A 348 -0.62 22.08 45.73
C PRO A 348 -0.42 22.34 44.22
N THR A 349 0.07 21.35 43.46
CA THR A 349 0.32 21.43 42.01
C THR A 349 -0.99 21.56 41.25
N ARG A 350 -1.12 22.63 40.46
CA ARG A 350 -2.24 22.91 39.57
C ARG A 350 -1.73 23.65 38.32
N SER A 351 -2.46 23.52 37.22
CA SER A 351 -2.28 24.31 36.01
C SER A 351 -2.37 25.81 36.31
N THR A 352 -1.91 26.65 35.38
CA THR A 352 -2.01 28.12 35.56
C THR A 352 -3.47 28.56 35.72
N SER A 353 -4.39 27.94 34.99
CA SER A 353 -5.84 28.17 35.10
C SER A 353 -6.39 27.69 36.45
N GLY A 354 -6.00 26.49 36.88
CA GLY A 354 -6.45 25.89 38.14
C GLY A 354 -6.00 26.66 39.38
N GLN A 355 -4.83 27.32 39.33
CA GLN A 355 -4.36 28.21 40.40
C GLN A 355 -5.25 29.44 40.59
N ALA A 356 -5.93 29.90 39.54
CA ALA A 356 -6.85 31.03 39.62
C ALA A 356 -8.22 30.66 40.22
N VAL A 357 -8.53 29.36 40.31
CA VAL A 357 -9.79 28.89 40.88
C VAL A 357 -9.69 28.88 42.40
N ALA A 358 -10.38 29.81 43.06
CA ALA A 358 -10.30 29.97 44.52
C ALA A 358 -11.09 28.90 45.32
N ASN A 359 -11.99 28.15 44.68
CA ASN A 359 -12.92 27.25 45.37
C ASN A 359 -13.15 25.95 44.58
N ILE A 360 -12.92 24.81 45.23
CA ILE A 360 -13.19 23.48 44.67
C ILE A 360 -14.66 23.25 44.28
N GLY A 361 -15.60 23.95 44.93
CA GLY A 361 -17.03 23.86 44.63
C GLY A 361 -17.36 24.19 43.17
N LEU A 362 -16.55 25.04 42.53
CA LEU A 362 -16.72 25.35 41.12
C LEU A 362 -16.28 24.16 40.23
N HIS A 363 -15.16 23.53 40.55
CA HIS A 363 -14.75 22.28 39.89
C HIS A 363 -15.82 21.18 40.09
N GLN A 364 -16.34 21.02 41.31
CA GLN A 364 -17.38 20.05 41.61
C GLN A 364 -18.67 20.29 40.81
N SER A 365 -19.02 21.57 40.57
CA SER A 365 -20.16 21.94 39.73
C SER A 365 -19.92 21.57 38.27
N VAL A 366 -18.78 21.97 37.70
CA VAL A 366 -18.42 21.68 36.30
C VAL A 366 -18.32 20.18 36.04
N LEU A 367 -17.72 19.45 36.98
CA LEU A 367 -17.51 18.00 36.90
C LEU A 367 -18.69 17.19 37.43
N SER A 368 -19.81 17.81 37.82
CA SER A 368 -20.91 17.13 38.50
C SER A 368 -21.45 15.90 37.75
N ASP A 369 -21.57 15.99 36.43
CA ASP A 369 -22.05 14.89 35.59
C ASP A 369 -20.98 13.81 35.39
N PHE A 370 -19.70 14.21 35.24
CA PHE A 370 -18.54 13.31 35.20
C PHE A 370 -18.40 12.51 36.51
N LEU A 371 -18.44 13.19 37.65
CA LEU A 371 -18.31 12.57 38.98
C LEU A 371 -19.47 11.61 39.26
N ARG A 372 -20.65 11.84 38.67
CA ARG A 372 -21.78 10.92 38.72
C ARG A 372 -21.53 9.68 37.85
N ASN A 373 -21.19 9.89 36.59
CA ASN A 373 -21.02 8.82 35.62
C ASN A 373 -19.89 9.12 34.61
N PRO A 374 -18.65 8.71 34.89
CA PRO A 374 -17.54 8.93 33.96
C PRO A 374 -17.62 8.05 32.71
N ASN A 375 -18.59 7.14 32.58
CA ASN A 375 -18.83 6.35 31.37
C ASN A 375 -19.69 7.09 30.32
N ASP A 376 -20.21 8.28 30.63
CA ASP A 376 -21.08 9.03 29.71
C ASP A 376 -20.26 9.68 28.59
N LYS A 377 -20.53 9.27 27.35
CA LYS A 377 -19.87 9.80 26.16
C LYS A 377 -20.22 11.25 25.85
N ASN A 378 -21.32 11.77 26.40
CA ASN A 378 -21.72 13.17 26.23
C ASN A 378 -20.83 14.15 27.03
N LEU A 379 -19.90 13.62 27.84
CA LEU A 379 -18.91 14.42 28.57
C LEU A 379 -17.70 14.79 27.71
N LEU A 380 -17.55 14.16 26.55
CA LEU A 380 -16.50 14.48 25.58
C LEU A 380 -16.79 15.82 24.89
N PRO A 381 -15.76 16.54 24.41
CA PRO A 381 -15.94 17.81 23.70
C PRO A 381 -16.82 17.73 22.44
#